data_AF-A0A3D3V9Y4-F1
#
_entry.id   AF-A0A3D3V9Y4-F1
#
_cell.length_a   1.000
_cell.length_b   1.000
_cell.length_c   1.000
_cell.angle_alpha   90.00
_cell.angle_beta   90.00
_cell.angle_gamma   90.00
#
_symmetry.space_group_name_H-M   'P 1'
#
loop_
_entity.id
_entity.type
_entity.pdbx_description
1 polymer ?
#
loop_
_entity_poly.entity_id
_entity_poly.type
_entity_poly.pdbx_seq_one_letter_code
_entity_poly.pdbx_strand_id
1 'polypeptide(L)'
;MFASPRISTVGLGYVGLPLAVQLARYFDVVGFDIDGARIAELKSGWDRTGEVDADALRNSSIQFAVDEAALAGTDIFIITVPTPVDEDNQPDLDPVRAATATVGRNLTVGSLVVYESTVYPGVTEDVCGPILEAGSGLTCGTDFFLGYSPERINPGDREHTVDRITKVVAGQTPEVTAQLAAMYGAINNRDIFEARDIRTAEAAKVIENAQRDINIA
;
A
#
# COMPACT_ATOMS: atom_id res chain seq x y z
N MET A 1 -11.90 8.28 -12.61
CA MET A 1 -11.19 6.98 -12.60
C MET A 1 -10.18 6.94 -13.72
N PHE A 2 -9.07 6.25 -13.51
CA PHE A 2 -7.85 6.36 -14.30
C PHE A 2 -7.76 5.23 -15.33
N ALA A 3 -7.52 5.57 -16.59
CA ALA A 3 -7.33 4.57 -17.65
C ALA A 3 -5.95 3.91 -17.59
N SER A 4 -4.91 4.67 -17.22
CA SER A 4 -3.55 4.19 -17.01
C SER A 4 -2.93 5.03 -15.88
N PRO A 5 -3.17 4.66 -14.61
CA PRO A 5 -2.73 5.46 -13.47
C PRO A 5 -1.21 5.40 -13.30
N ARG A 6 -0.63 6.52 -12.89
CA ARG A 6 0.71 6.54 -12.28
C ARG A 6 0.59 6.21 -10.79
N ILE A 7 1.36 5.22 -10.35
CA ILE A 7 1.25 4.66 -9.00
C ILE A 7 2.52 4.97 -8.21
N SER A 8 2.38 5.40 -6.96
CA SER A 8 3.50 5.49 -6.03
C SER A 8 3.29 4.55 -4.84
N THR A 9 4.23 3.65 -4.60
CA THR A 9 4.28 2.83 -3.38
C THR A 9 5.18 3.49 -2.36
N VAL A 10 4.68 3.72 -1.14
CA VAL A 10 5.34 4.43 -0.03
C VAL A 10 5.70 3.42 1.07
N GLY A 11 7.00 3.17 1.22
CA GLY A 11 7.58 2.17 2.12
C GLY A 11 7.92 0.88 1.38
N LEU A 12 9.20 0.67 1.09
CA LEU A 12 9.71 -0.45 0.27
C LEU A 12 10.27 -1.58 1.14
N GLY A 13 9.49 -1.97 2.15
CA GLY A 13 9.77 -3.15 2.97
C GLY A 13 9.38 -4.45 2.27
N TYR A 14 9.20 -5.51 3.06
CA TYR A 14 8.85 -6.85 2.58
C TYR A 14 7.46 -6.91 1.91
N VAL A 15 6.56 -5.95 2.19
CA VAL A 15 5.26 -5.82 1.50
C VAL A 15 5.37 -4.94 0.27
N GLY A 16 5.84 -3.70 0.46
CA GLY A 16 5.78 -2.67 -0.57
C GLY A 16 6.66 -2.95 -1.77
N LEU A 17 7.86 -3.50 -1.56
CA LEU A 17 8.79 -3.78 -2.66
C LEU A 17 8.24 -4.82 -3.66
N PRO A 18 7.85 -6.04 -3.24
CA PRO A 18 7.34 -7.04 -4.20
C PRO A 18 6.06 -6.55 -4.89
N LEU A 19 5.19 -5.82 -4.17
CA LEU A 19 4.00 -5.22 -4.78
C LEU A 19 4.37 -4.21 -5.88
N ALA A 20 5.26 -3.26 -5.58
CA ALA A 20 5.66 -2.23 -6.52
C ALA A 20 6.34 -2.82 -7.77
N VAL A 21 7.19 -3.84 -7.59
CA VAL A 21 7.85 -4.56 -8.69
C VAL A 21 6.83 -5.28 -9.58
N GLN A 22 5.78 -5.89 -9.01
CA GLN A 22 4.71 -6.51 -9.80
C GLN A 22 3.86 -5.48 -10.55
N LEU A 23 3.48 -4.38 -9.89
CA LEU A 23 2.72 -3.30 -10.53
C LEU A 23 3.49 -2.65 -11.68
N ALA A 24 4.81 -2.50 -11.55
CA ALA A 24 5.66 -1.90 -12.58
C ALA A 24 5.62 -2.64 -13.93
N ARG A 25 5.20 -3.91 -13.94
CA ARG A 25 5.00 -4.69 -15.17
C ARG A 25 3.82 -4.21 -16.02
N TYR A 26 2.90 -3.45 -15.42
CA TYR A 26 1.64 -3.02 -16.04
C TYR A 26 1.42 -1.50 -15.98
N PHE A 27 2.07 -0.79 -15.06
CA PHE A 27 1.85 0.62 -14.77
C PHE A 27 3.18 1.39 -14.66
N ASP A 28 3.10 2.72 -14.75
CA ASP A 28 4.20 3.59 -14.34
C ASP A 28 4.24 3.65 -12.82
N VAL A 29 5.34 3.18 -12.22
CA VAL A 29 5.46 2.99 -10.77
C VAL A 29 6.70 3.70 -10.21
N VAL A 30 6.46 4.52 -9.19
CA VAL A 30 7.50 5.06 -8.31
C VAL A 30 7.50 4.28 -7.01
N GLY A 31 8.66 3.72 -6.66
CA GLY A 31 8.91 3.18 -5.33
C GLY A 31 9.58 4.23 -4.46
N PHE A 32 8.88 4.73 -3.44
CA PHE A 32 9.40 5.74 -2.52
C PHE A 32 9.68 5.13 -1.14
N ASP A 33 10.85 5.43 -0.59
CA ASP A 33 11.20 5.12 0.80
C ASP A 33 12.02 6.26 1.40
N ILE A 34 11.81 6.55 2.69
CA ILE A 34 12.56 7.60 3.41
C ILE A 34 14.00 7.18 3.73
N ASP A 35 14.29 5.87 3.74
CA ASP A 35 15.64 5.35 3.95
C ASP A 35 16.46 5.42 2.64
N GLY A 36 17.36 6.41 2.57
CA GLY A 36 18.26 6.57 1.44
C GLY A 36 19.21 5.40 1.22
N ALA A 37 19.58 4.67 2.28
CA ALA A 37 20.37 3.44 2.16
C ALA A 37 19.52 2.34 1.50
N ARG A 38 18.26 2.17 1.92
CA ARG A 38 17.32 1.25 1.27
C ARG A 38 17.17 1.53 -0.21
N ILE A 39 17.02 2.79 -0.62
CA ILE A 39 16.91 3.16 -2.03
C ILE A 39 18.22 2.88 -2.80
N ALA A 40 19.39 3.12 -2.20
CA ALA A 40 20.68 2.82 -2.83
C ALA A 40 20.87 1.31 -3.08
N GLU A 41 20.46 0.47 -2.14
CA GLU A 41 20.49 -0.99 -2.25
C GLU A 41 19.63 -1.48 -3.41
N LEU A 42 18.38 -1.03 -3.47
CA LEU A 42 17.43 -1.44 -4.51
C LEU A 42 17.91 -1.00 -5.90
N LYS A 43 18.46 0.21 -6.02
CA LYS A 43 19.09 0.68 -7.27
C LYS A 43 20.30 -0.14 -7.69
N SER A 44 21.02 -0.74 -6.74
CA SER A 44 22.13 -1.66 -7.03
C SER A 44 21.67 -3.08 -7.41
N GLY A 45 20.36 -3.34 -7.34
CA GLY A 45 19.77 -4.66 -7.57
C GLY A 45 19.91 -5.59 -6.37
N TRP A 46 20.00 -5.06 -5.16
CA TRP A 46 20.03 -5.86 -3.93
C TRP A 46 18.83 -5.54 -3.04
N ASP A 47 18.11 -6.59 -2.63
CA ASP A 47 17.04 -6.49 -1.64
C ASP A 47 17.45 -7.18 -0.33
N ARG A 48 17.63 -6.39 0.74
CA ARG A 48 17.90 -6.91 2.08
C ARG A 48 16.76 -7.74 2.68
N THR A 49 15.52 -7.57 2.21
CA THR A 49 14.38 -8.38 2.69
C THR A 49 14.35 -9.78 2.09
N GLY A 50 14.99 -9.97 0.94
CA GLY A 50 15.03 -11.25 0.22
C GLY A 50 13.71 -11.62 -0.45
N GLU A 51 12.78 -10.68 -0.58
CA GLU A 51 11.45 -10.89 -1.17
C GLU A 51 11.48 -10.72 -2.70
N VAL A 52 12.45 -9.96 -3.23
CA VAL A 52 12.65 -9.78 -4.67
C VAL A 52 14.08 -10.12 -5.07
N ASP A 53 14.22 -11.06 -6.01
CA ASP A 53 15.51 -11.46 -6.54
C ASP A 53 16.17 -10.34 -7.35
N ALA A 54 17.52 -10.34 -7.38
CA ALA A 54 18.32 -9.31 -8.05
C ALA A 54 17.97 -9.14 -9.54
N ASP A 55 17.67 -10.24 -10.24
CA ASP A 55 17.28 -10.21 -11.65
C ASP A 55 15.92 -9.54 -11.85
N ALA A 56 14.96 -9.74 -10.94
CA ALA A 56 13.66 -9.08 -11.00
C ALA A 56 13.79 -7.57 -10.76
N LEU A 57 14.63 -7.15 -9.81
CA LEU A 57 14.91 -5.73 -9.57
C LEU A 57 15.58 -5.07 -10.78
N ARG A 58 16.62 -5.69 -11.34
CA ARG A 58 17.38 -5.13 -12.47
C ARG A 58 16.54 -5.00 -13.74
N ASN A 59 15.58 -5.89 -13.94
CA ASN A 59 14.70 -5.89 -15.10
C ASN A 59 13.37 -5.13 -14.86
N SER A 60 13.15 -4.59 -13.66
CA SER A 60 11.95 -3.82 -13.34
C SER A 60 12.04 -2.41 -13.95
N SER A 61 10.90 -1.88 -14.38
CA SER A 61 10.71 -0.49 -14.83
C SER A 61 10.50 0.50 -13.68
N ILE A 62 10.46 0.02 -12.44
CA ILE A 62 10.20 0.84 -11.25
C ILE A 62 11.23 1.97 -11.07
N GLN A 63 10.75 3.17 -10.75
CA GLN A 63 11.61 4.29 -10.37
C GLN A 63 11.76 4.36 -8.84
N PHE A 64 12.95 4.03 -8.33
CA PHE A 64 13.24 4.18 -6.90
C PHE A 64 13.61 5.63 -6.52
N ALA A 65 12.97 6.18 -5.48
CA ALA A 65 13.16 7.54 -5.02
C ALA A 65 13.19 7.66 -3.49
N VAL A 66 14.01 8.58 -2.98
CA VAL A 66 14.04 9.01 -1.56
C VAL A 66 13.52 10.44 -1.39
N ASP A 67 13.46 11.20 -2.48
CA ASP A 67 12.96 12.56 -2.50
C ASP A 67 11.46 12.56 -2.78
N GLU A 68 10.68 13.23 -1.92
CA GLU A 68 9.23 13.32 -2.06
C GLU A 68 8.82 14.03 -3.36
N ALA A 69 9.69 14.83 -3.98
CA ALA A 69 9.41 15.46 -5.27
C ALA A 69 9.10 14.43 -6.38
N ALA A 70 9.56 13.18 -6.25
CA ALA A 70 9.24 12.10 -7.19
C ALA A 70 7.76 11.68 -7.15
N LEU A 71 7.04 11.99 -6.08
CA LEU A 71 5.63 11.67 -5.88
C LEU A 71 4.70 12.59 -6.68
N ALA A 72 5.20 13.72 -7.18
CA ALA A 72 4.41 14.66 -7.95
C ALA A 72 3.78 14.01 -9.19
N GLY A 73 2.49 14.25 -9.41
CA GLY A 73 1.73 13.68 -10.53
C GLY A 73 1.35 12.21 -10.36
N THR A 74 1.34 11.70 -9.13
CA THR A 74 0.82 10.36 -8.80
C THR A 74 -0.70 10.39 -8.74
N ASP A 75 -1.33 9.41 -9.40
CA ASP A 75 -2.77 9.19 -9.38
C ASP A 75 -3.19 8.34 -8.17
N ILE A 76 -2.42 7.26 -7.91
CA ILE A 76 -2.70 6.31 -6.84
C ILE A 76 -1.49 6.15 -5.93
N PHE A 77 -1.66 6.44 -4.64
CA PHE A 77 -0.68 6.22 -3.60
C PHE A 77 -0.99 4.94 -2.84
N ILE A 78 -0.01 4.06 -2.65
CA ILE A 78 -0.15 2.83 -1.87
C ILE A 78 0.82 2.91 -0.69
N ILE A 79 0.31 3.01 0.53
CA ILE A 79 1.12 3.09 1.77
C ILE A 79 1.27 1.70 2.37
N THR A 80 2.52 1.27 2.52
CA THR A 80 2.93 -0.07 2.96
C THR A 80 4.02 0.00 4.03
N VAL A 81 3.93 0.98 4.93
CA VAL A 81 4.83 1.19 6.07
C VAL A 81 4.46 0.31 7.26
N PRO A 82 5.41 -0.02 8.15
CA PRO A 82 5.13 -0.88 9.29
C PRO A 82 4.16 -0.26 10.29
N THR A 83 3.47 -1.12 11.03
CA THR A 83 2.60 -0.78 12.16
C THR A 83 3.05 -1.61 13.35
N PRO A 84 4.19 -1.26 13.98
CA PRO A 84 4.70 -2.01 15.11
C PRO A 84 3.73 -1.90 16.31
N VAL A 85 3.94 -2.74 17.32
CA VAL A 85 3.29 -2.59 18.61
C VAL A 85 4.28 -1.97 19.59
N ASP A 86 3.80 -1.09 20.45
CA ASP A 86 4.60 -0.47 21.51
C ASP A 86 4.76 -1.39 22.74
N GLU A 87 5.43 -0.90 23.77
CA GLU A 87 5.69 -1.64 25.02
C GLU A 87 4.41 -2.02 25.78
N ASP A 88 3.30 -1.30 25.55
CA ASP A 88 1.98 -1.53 26.13
C ASP A 88 1.08 -2.41 25.25
N ASN A 89 1.65 -3.04 24.21
CA ASN A 89 0.96 -3.81 23.17
C ASN A 89 -0.13 -3.00 22.43
N GLN A 90 0.02 -1.67 22.34
CA GLN A 90 -0.82 -0.83 21.51
C GLN A 90 -0.20 -0.69 20.11
N PRO A 91 -1.01 -0.65 19.05
CA PRO A 91 -0.51 -0.35 17.72
C PRO A 91 0.11 1.06 17.66
N ASP A 92 1.39 1.11 17.29
CA ASP A 92 2.08 2.36 16.98
C ASP A 92 1.76 2.77 15.53
N LEU A 93 1.04 3.89 15.40
CA LEU A 93 0.62 4.45 14.12
C LEU A 93 1.58 5.51 13.59
N ASP A 94 2.66 5.85 14.30
CA ASP A 94 3.58 6.92 13.90
C ASP A 94 4.15 6.74 12.49
N PRO A 95 4.61 5.53 12.07
CA PRO A 95 5.08 5.35 10.70
C PRO A 95 3.97 5.59 9.66
N VAL A 96 2.74 5.15 9.94
CA VAL A 96 1.59 5.36 9.06
C VAL A 96 1.25 6.85 8.98
N ARG A 97 1.15 7.53 10.13
CA ARG A 97 0.87 8.97 10.20
C ARG A 97 1.91 9.79 9.44
N ALA A 98 3.20 9.45 9.59
CA ALA A 98 4.29 10.12 8.89
C ALA A 98 4.21 9.91 7.37
N ALA A 99 3.97 8.67 6.92
CA ALA A 99 3.79 8.36 5.50
C ALA A 99 2.57 9.09 4.92
N THR A 100 1.44 9.06 5.64
CA THR A 100 0.21 9.78 5.28
C THR A 100 0.46 11.28 5.16
N ALA A 101 1.21 11.89 6.08
CA ALA A 101 1.53 13.31 6.00
C ALA A 101 2.38 13.65 4.76
N THR A 102 3.33 12.78 4.40
CA THR A 102 4.12 12.91 3.17
C THR A 102 3.27 12.79 1.92
N VAL A 103 2.35 11.82 1.87
CA VAL A 103 1.39 11.71 0.76
C VAL A 103 0.47 12.94 0.71
N GLY A 104 -0.03 13.41 1.84
CA GLY A 104 -0.90 14.59 1.94
C GLY A 104 -0.31 15.83 1.27
N ARG A 105 0.99 16.10 1.45
CA ARG A 105 1.69 17.23 0.80
C ARG A 105 1.79 17.10 -0.73
N ASN A 106 1.63 15.90 -1.27
CA ASN A 106 1.79 15.59 -2.69
C ASN A 106 0.46 15.22 -3.38
N LEU A 107 -0.67 15.30 -2.66
CA LEU A 107 -1.97 15.00 -3.21
C LEU A 107 -2.41 16.05 -4.24
N THR A 108 -3.17 15.57 -5.21
CA THR A 108 -3.87 16.41 -6.19
C THR A 108 -5.34 16.02 -6.26
N VAL A 109 -6.18 16.90 -6.83
CA VAL A 109 -7.58 16.58 -7.06
C VAL A 109 -7.71 15.35 -7.96
N GLY A 110 -8.49 14.37 -7.52
CA GLY A 110 -8.69 13.07 -8.13
C GLY A 110 -7.85 11.95 -7.53
N SER A 111 -6.80 12.25 -6.75
CA SER A 111 -5.90 11.24 -6.20
C SER A 111 -6.62 10.18 -5.34
N LEU A 112 -6.10 8.97 -5.36
CA LEU A 112 -6.56 7.84 -4.55
C LEU A 112 -5.44 7.40 -3.61
N VAL A 113 -5.71 7.35 -2.30
CA VAL A 113 -4.77 6.86 -1.29
C VAL A 113 -5.23 5.51 -0.76
N VAL A 114 -4.38 4.51 -0.84
CA VAL A 114 -4.65 3.13 -0.47
C VAL A 114 -3.69 2.72 0.64
N TYR A 115 -4.22 2.07 1.67
CA TYR A 115 -3.41 1.51 2.74
C TYR A 115 -3.36 -0.02 2.62
N GLU A 116 -2.16 -0.60 2.69
CA GLU A 116 -1.97 -2.05 2.93
C GLU A 116 -1.37 -2.35 4.30
N SER A 117 -0.88 -1.33 5.01
CA SER A 117 -0.46 -1.42 6.41
C SER A 117 -1.59 -2.00 7.28
N THR A 118 -1.27 -2.96 8.13
CA THR A 118 -2.28 -3.60 9.00
C THR A 118 -2.72 -2.63 10.09
N VAL A 119 -4.00 -2.28 10.10
CA VAL A 119 -4.57 -1.34 11.06
C VAL A 119 -5.87 -1.86 11.66
N TYR A 120 -6.29 -1.28 12.77
CA TYR A 120 -7.60 -1.57 13.35
C TYR A 120 -8.72 -0.83 12.59
N PRO A 121 -9.98 -1.31 12.68
CA PRO A 121 -11.10 -0.68 11.98
C PRO A 121 -11.25 0.81 12.32
N GLY A 122 -11.26 1.66 11.30
CA GLY A 122 -11.41 3.10 11.38
C GLY A 122 -10.12 3.89 11.17
N VAL A 123 -8.93 3.30 11.19
CA VAL A 123 -7.68 4.07 11.02
C VAL A 123 -7.63 4.76 9.67
N THR A 124 -8.00 4.08 8.59
CA THR A 124 -7.95 4.67 7.24
C THR A 124 -8.80 5.94 7.15
N GLU A 125 -10.06 5.88 7.62
CA GLU A 125 -11.01 6.99 7.48
C GLU A 125 -10.86 8.03 8.60
N ASP A 126 -10.79 7.60 9.87
CA ASP A 126 -10.87 8.48 11.04
C ASP A 126 -9.51 9.08 11.44
N VAL A 127 -8.39 8.45 11.04
CA VAL A 127 -7.04 8.91 11.39
C VAL A 127 -6.33 9.44 10.16
N CYS A 128 -6.25 8.65 9.09
CA CYS A 128 -5.46 9.00 7.93
C CYS A 128 -6.15 10.04 7.03
N GLY A 129 -7.47 9.95 6.86
CA GLY A 129 -8.27 10.95 6.13
C GLY A 129 -7.99 12.39 6.60
N PRO A 130 -8.17 12.72 7.89
CA PRO A 130 -7.89 14.06 8.41
C PRO A 130 -6.45 14.55 8.22
N ILE A 131 -5.46 13.65 8.27
CA ILE A 131 -4.04 14.01 8.03
C ILE A 131 -3.83 14.40 6.56
N LEU A 132 -4.46 13.68 5.64
CA LEU A 132 -4.40 13.98 4.21
C LEU A 132 -5.08 15.31 3.90
N GLU A 133 -6.26 15.57 4.47
CA GLU A 133 -6.95 16.86 4.33
C GLU A 133 -6.09 18.02 4.85
N ALA A 134 -5.50 17.86 6.05
CA ALA A 134 -4.64 18.89 6.64
C ALA A 134 -3.37 19.15 5.82
N GLY A 135 -2.76 18.11 5.24
CA GLY A 135 -1.54 18.23 4.44
C GLY A 135 -1.76 18.78 3.03
N SER A 136 -2.95 18.54 2.45
CA SER A 136 -3.27 18.89 1.06
C SER A 136 -4.13 20.14 0.91
N GLY A 137 -4.92 20.48 1.93
CA GLY A 137 -6.01 21.46 1.82
C GLY A 137 -7.21 20.98 0.97
N LEU A 138 -7.24 19.71 0.59
CA LEU A 138 -8.32 19.07 -0.17
C LEU A 138 -9.31 18.38 0.76
N THR A 139 -10.51 18.07 0.25
CA THR A 139 -11.58 17.41 1.01
C THR A 139 -11.67 15.92 0.66
N CYS A 140 -11.59 15.05 1.67
CA CYS A 140 -11.72 13.61 1.51
C CYS A 140 -13.13 13.22 1.03
N GLY A 141 -13.22 12.25 0.12
CA GLY A 141 -14.47 11.80 -0.49
C GLY A 141 -15.06 12.75 -1.52
N THR A 142 -14.41 13.89 -1.79
CA THR A 142 -14.79 14.84 -2.83
C THR A 142 -13.63 15.10 -3.79
N ASP A 143 -12.52 15.61 -3.25
CA ASP A 143 -11.34 15.98 -4.02
C ASP A 143 -10.34 14.82 -4.11
N PHE A 144 -10.26 13.95 -3.12
CA PHE A 144 -9.47 12.72 -3.16
C PHE A 144 -10.22 11.60 -2.45
N PHE A 145 -9.83 10.35 -2.69
CA PHE A 145 -10.52 9.18 -2.16
C PHE A 145 -9.58 8.25 -1.41
N LEU A 146 -10.16 7.46 -0.50
CA LEU A 146 -9.44 6.45 0.25
C LEU A 146 -9.83 5.03 -0.20
N GLY A 147 -8.87 4.13 -0.02
CA GLY A 147 -9.05 2.70 -0.15
C GLY A 147 -8.20 1.93 0.84
N TYR A 148 -8.52 0.66 0.98
CA TYR A 148 -7.81 -0.28 1.83
C TYR A 148 -7.71 -1.63 1.14
N SER A 149 -6.54 -2.25 1.25
CA SER A 149 -6.28 -3.58 0.71
C SER A 149 -5.31 -4.29 1.65
N PRO A 150 -5.78 -5.07 2.62
CA PRO A 150 -4.89 -5.69 3.60
C PRO A 150 -3.91 -6.61 2.90
N GLU A 151 -2.64 -6.49 3.26
CA GLU A 151 -1.62 -7.44 2.86
C GLU A 151 -1.94 -8.84 3.42
N ARG A 152 -1.54 -9.91 2.70
CA ARG A 152 -1.70 -11.31 3.13
C ARG A 152 -0.52 -12.22 2.73
N ILE A 153 0.68 -11.66 2.63
CA ILE A 153 1.89 -12.39 2.27
C ILE A 153 2.49 -12.95 3.56
N ASN A 154 3.09 -14.13 3.48
CA ASN A 154 3.97 -14.62 4.54
C ASN A 154 5.41 -14.39 4.07
N PRO A 155 6.26 -13.67 4.83
CA PRO A 155 7.65 -13.47 4.46
C PRO A 155 8.37 -14.79 4.14
N GLY A 156 9.04 -14.85 2.99
CA GLY A 156 9.71 -16.06 2.48
C GLY A 156 8.80 -17.15 1.89
N ASP A 157 7.48 -16.98 1.84
CA ASP A 157 6.56 -17.90 1.15
C ASP A 157 6.59 -17.66 -0.37
N ARG A 158 7.15 -18.63 -1.10
CA ARG A 158 7.28 -18.58 -2.57
C ARG A 158 6.10 -19.21 -3.30
N GLU A 159 5.17 -19.84 -2.59
CA GLU A 159 3.98 -20.45 -3.18
C GLU A 159 2.82 -19.44 -3.24
N HIS A 160 2.62 -18.69 -2.15
CA HIS A 160 1.55 -17.70 -2.00
C HIS A 160 2.07 -16.27 -2.17
N THR A 161 2.62 -15.99 -3.35
CA THR A 161 3.11 -14.66 -3.74
C THR A 161 1.98 -13.67 -4.05
N VAL A 162 2.32 -12.37 -4.14
CA VAL A 162 1.37 -11.26 -4.40
C VAL A 162 0.45 -11.51 -5.60
N ASP A 163 0.94 -12.18 -6.64
CA ASP A 163 0.22 -12.50 -7.88
C ASP A 163 -0.66 -13.76 -7.79
N ARG A 164 -0.64 -14.47 -6.68
CA ARG A 164 -1.33 -15.76 -6.47
C ARG A 164 -2.33 -15.76 -5.33
N ILE A 165 -2.29 -14.75 -4.46
CA ILE A 165 -3.23 -14.62 -3.35
C ILE A 165 -4.48 -13.86 -3.77
N THR A 166 -5.64 -14.31 -3.28
CA THR A 166 -6.88 -13.55 -3.38
C THR A 166 -6.71 -12.25 -2.61
N LYS A 167 -6.78 -11.13 -3.34
CA LYS A 167 -6.59 -9.80 -2.75
C LYS A 167 -7.94 -9.24 -2.31
N VAL A 168 -8.03 -8.79 -1.07
CA VAL A 168 -9.21 -8.10 -0.54
C VAL A 168 -9.06 -6.62 -0.84
N VAL A 169 -10.09 -5.98 -1.39
CA VAL A 169 -10.09 -4.54 -1.67
C VAL A 169 -11.37 -3.88 -1.18
N ALA A 170 -11.26 -2.65 -0.70
CA ALA A 170 -12.40 -1.78 -0.41
C ALA A 170 -12.04 -0.33 -0.68
N GLY A 171 -12.94 0.41 -1.34
CA GLY A 171 -12.86 1.85 -1.52
C GLY A 171 -13.96 2.58 -0.74
N GLN A 172 -13.81 3.90 -0.58
CA GLN A 172 -14.87 4.76 -0.02
C GLN A 172 -16.14 4.78 -0.86
N THR A 173 -16.04 4.51 -2.17
CA THR A 173 -17.17 4.41 -3.09
C THR A 173 -17.05 3.16 -3.96
N PRO A 174 -18.17 2.67 -4.55
CA PRO A 174 -18.13 1.54 -5.47
C PRO A 174 -17.18 1.74 -6.65
N GLU A 175 -17.07 2.96 -7.17
CA GLU A 175 -16.15 3.30 -8.26
C GLU A 175 -14.69 3.16 -7.81
N VAL A 176 -14.37 3.58 -6.58
CA VAL A 176 -13.02 3.42 -6.01
C VAL A 176 -12.70 1.94 -5.82
N THR A 177 -13.64 1.16 -5.28
CA THR A 177 -13.49 -0.30 -5.16
C THR A 177 -13.22 -0.95 -6.52
N ALA A 178 -13.97 -0.57 -7.56
CA ALA A 178 -13.77 -1.09 -8.91
C ALA A 178 -12.41 -0.69 -9.51
N GLN A 179 -11.92 0.53 -9.25
CA GLN A 179 -10.59 0.98 -9.66
C GLN A 179 -9.48 0.15 -8.99
N LEU A 180 -9.61 -0.13 -7.69
CA LEU A 180 -8.68 -0.98 -6.96
C LEU A 180 -8.71 -2.43 -7.45
N ALA A 181 -9.91 -2.98 -7.68
CA ALA A 181 -10.08 -4.31 -8.23
C ALA A 181 -9.46 -4.45 -9.62
N ALA A 182 -9.58 -3.43 -10.47
CA ALA A 182 -8.93 -3.41 -11.78
C ALA A 182 -7.40 -3.33 -11.68
N MET A 183 -6.88 -2.45 -10.81
CA MET A 183 -5.44 -2.25 -10.61
C MET A 183 -4.77 -3.51 -10.05
N TYR A 184 -5.27 -4.04 -8.94
CA TYR A 184 -4.73 -5.26 -8.34
C TYR A 184 -5.07 -6.51 -9.17
N GLY A 185 -6.20 -6.52 -9.86
CA GLY A 185 -6.58 -7.59 -10.78
C GLY A 185 -5.61 -7.79 -11.95
N ALA A 186 -4.87 -6.73 -12.33
CA ALA A 186 -3.83 -6.82 -13.35
C ALA A 186 -2.64 -7.69 -12.92
N ILE A 187 -2.33 -7.74 -11.62
CA ILE A 187 -1.19 -8.48 -11.08
C ILE A 187 -1.56 -9.89 -10.59
N ASN A 188 -2.81 -10.15 -10.20
CA ASN A 188 -3.22 -11.42 -9.57
C ASN A 188 -4.28 -12.22 -10.36
N ASN A 189 -4.29 -12.10 -11.70
CA ASN A 189 -5.23 -12.81 -12.58
C ASN A 189 -6.72 -12.55 -12.25
N ARG A 190 -7.05 -11.36 -11.73
CA ARG A 190 -8.40 -10.93 -11.34
C ARG A 190 -9.00 -11.69 -10.15
N ASP A 191 -8.18 -12.35 -9.34
CA ASP A 191 -8.66 -12.98 -8.10
C ASP A 191 -8.83 -11.95 -6.98
N ILE A 192 -9.92 -11.20 -7.04
CA ILE A 192 -10.21 -10.07 -6.15
C ILE A 192 -11.49 -10.34 -5.36
N PHE A 193 -11.41 -10.13 -4.05
CA PHE A 193 -12.57 -10.07 -3.17
C PHE A 193 -12.88 -8.61 -2.82
N GLU A 194 -14.01 -8.11 -3.31
CA GLU A 194 -14.49 -6.76 -2.99
C GLU A 194 -15.23 -6.79 -1.64
N ALA A 195 -14.61 -6.22 -0.61
CA ALA A 195 -15.24 -6.07 0.69
C ALA A 195 -16.27 -4.93 0.66
N ARG A 196 -17.27 -5.02 1.56
CA ARG A 196 -18.40 -4.08 1.61
C ARG A 196 -17.97 -2.63 1.81
N ASP A 197 -17.01 -2.42 2.69
CA ASP A 197 -16.49 -1.11 3.08
C ASP A 197 -15.08 -1.25 3.67
N ILE A 198 -14.37 -0.12 3.82
CA ILE A 198 -12.99 -0.08 4.31
C ILE A 198 -12.88 -0.70 5.72
N ARG A 199 -13.79 -0.37 6.63
CA ARG A 199 -13.78 -0.89 8.01
C ARG A 199 -13.94 -2.40 8.06
N THR A 200 -14.75 -2.97 7.17
CA THR A 200 -14.93 -4.41 7.03
C THR A 200 -13.63 -5.07 6.56
N ALA A 201 -12.93 -4.45 5.60
CA ALA A 201 -11.64 -4.95 5.11
C ALA A 201 -10.53 -4.84 6.18
N GLU A 202 -10.50 -3.76 6.96
CA GLU A 202 -9.61 -3.61 8.13
C GLU A 202 -9.91 -4.70 9.18
N ALA A 203 -11.18 -4.92 9.51
CA ALA A 203 -11.61 -5.92 10.49
C ALA A 203 -11.25 -7.35 10.07
N ALA A 204 -11.39 -7.69 8.78
CA ALA A 204 -11.11 -9.02 8.27
C ALA A 204 -9.67 -9.47 8.60
N LYS A 205 -8.69 -8.58 8.42
CA LYS A 205 -7.28 -8.90 8.70
C LYS A 205 -7.02 -9.14 10.20
N VAL A 206 -7.65 -8.35 11.07
CA VAL A 206 -7.54 -8.53 12.53
C VAL A 206 -8.12 -9.89 12.95
N ILE A 207 -9.26 -10.28 12.37
CA ILE A 207 -9.89 -11.58 12.64
C ILE A 207 -9.02 -12.74 12.13
N GLU A 208 -8.44 -12.62 10.93
CA GLU A 208 -7.53 -13.64 10.36
C GLU A 208 -6.34 -13.90 11.30
N ASN A 209 -5.70 -12.83 11.80
CA ASN A 209 -4.57 -12.95 12.72
C ASN A 209 -5.01 -13.55 14.08
N ALA A 210 -6.12 -13.07 14.65
CA ALA A 210 -6.62 -13.60 15.92
C ALA A 210 -7.00 -15.09 15.84
N GLN A 211 -7.62 -15.52 14.73
CA GLN A 211 -7.93 -16.93 14.50
C GLN A 211 -6.67 -17.78 14.43
N ARG A 212 -5.60 -17.30 13.79
CA ARG A 212 -4.31 -18.02 13.71
C ARG A 212 -3.72 -18.21 15.10
N ASP A 213 -3.70 -17.17 15.92
CA ASP A 213 -3.15 -17.23 17.27
C ASP A 213 -3.96 -18.17 18.18
N ILE A 214 -5.30 -18.11 18.12
CA ILE A 214 -6.19 -18.99 18.90
C ILE A 214 -6.00 -20.46 18.53
N ASN A 215 -5.80 -20.78 17.25
CA ASN A 215 -5.62 -22.17 16.81
C ASN A 215 -4.24 -22.74 17.17
N ILE A 216 -3.25 -21.89 17.46
CA ILE A 216 -1.90 -22.31 17.87
C ILE A 216 -1.79 -22.48 19.39
N ALA A 217 -2.53 -21.68 20.16
CA ALA A 217 -2.58 -21.73 21.63
C ALA A 217 -3.17 -23.05 22.17
#